data_AF-A0A963L674-F1
#
_entry.id   AF-A0A963L674-F1
#
_cell.length_a   1.000
_cell.length_b   1.000
_cell.length_c   1.000
_cell.angle_alpha   90.00
_cell.angle_beta   90.00
_cell.angle_gamma   90.00
#
_symmetry.space_group_name_H-M   'P 1'
#
loop_
_entity.id
_entity.type
_entity.pdbx_description
1 polymer ?
#
loop_
_entity_poly.entity_id
_entity_poly.type
_entity_poly.pdbx_seq_one_letter_code
_entity_poly.pdbx_strand_id
1 'polypeptide(L)' 'MQDEQYHRGLATRRQVMGDDFVDRALAGTTSFTQPIQDHISRAAWGDVWQREGLDRKTRSLITVAMLTALGKQHELK' A
#
# COMPACT_ATOMS: atom_id res chain seq x y z
N MET A 1 9.73 16.57 -4.20
CA MET A 1 8.28 16.29 -4.20
C MET A 1 7.94 14.84 -4.54
N GLN A 2 8.44 14.24 -5.65
CA GLN A 2 8.17 12.82 -5.98
C GLN A 2 8.73 11.83 -4.94
N ASP A 3 9.92 12.11 -4.40
CA ASP A 3 10.51 11.31 -3.32
C ASP A 3 9.72 11.41 -2.01
N GLU A 4 9.19 12.59 -1.69
CA GLU A 4 8.45 12.80 -0.45
C GLU A 4 7.15 11.99 -0.41
N GLN A 5 6.41 11.94 -1.52
CA GLN A 5 5.22 11.08 -1.63
C GLN A 5 5.59 9.60 -1.52
N TYR A 6 6.73 9.20 -2.09
CA TYR A 6 7.21 7.83 -1.99
C TYR A 6 7.55 7.47 -0.54
N HIS A 7 8.34 8.30 0.15
CA HIS A 7 8.72 8.06 1.55
C HIS A 7 7.53 8.09 2.50
N ARG A 8 6.61 9.06 2.33
CA ARG A 8 5.38 9.13 3.12
C ARG A 8 4.51 7.89 2.87
N GLY A 9 4.39 7.48 1.61
CA GLY A 9 3.68 6.27 1.23
C GLY A 9 4.30 5.02 1.82
N LEU A 10 5.61 4.89 1.80
CA LEU A 10 6.30 3.74 2.38
C LEU A 10 6.08 3.65 3.90
N ALA A 11 6.11 4.78 4.61
CA ALA A 11 5.82 4.84 6.04
C ALA A 11 4.39 4.36 6.35
N THR A 12 3.39 4.84 5.62
CA THR A 12 1.99 4.39 5.81
C THR A 12 1.80 2.93 5.41
N ARG A 13 2.43 2.48 4.32
CA ARG A 13 2.40 1.08 3.87
C ARG A 13 2.93 0.15 4.96
N ARG A 14 4.05 0.51 5.60
CA ARG A 14 4.64 -0.24 6.73
C ARG A 14 3.71 -0.26 7.95
N GLN A 15 3.07 0.86 8.28
CA GLN A 15 2.10 0.89 9.39
C GLN A 15 0.88 0.00 9.16
N VAL A 16 0.48 -0.23 7.90
CA VAL A 16 -0.72 -1.01 7.55
C VAL A 16 -0.39 -2.48 7.30
N MET A 17 0.68 -2.75 6.56
CA MET A 17 1.04 -4.11 6.13
C MET A 17 2.11 -4.77 7.02
N GLY A 18 2.78 -4.00 7.87
CA GLY A 18 3.92 -4.46 8.68
C GLY A 18 5.25 -4.39 7.93
N ASP A 19 6.34 -4.19 8.67
CA ASP A 19 7.69 -4.06 8.12
C ASP A 19 8.12 -5.32 7.36
N ASP A 20 7.96 -6.50 7.97
CA ASP A 20 8.34 -7.78 7.37
C ASP A 20 7.67 -8.03 6.01
N PHE A 21 6.40 -7.64 5.85
CA PHE A 21 5.68 -7.80 4.59
C PHE A 21 6.24 -6.86 3.52
N VAL A 22 6.47 -5.60 3.88
CA VAL A 22 6.97 -4.58 2.97
C VAL A 22 8.40 -4.92 2.54
N ASP A 23 9.24 -5.37 3.46
CA ASP A 23 10.63 -5.71 3.18
C ASP A 23 10.72 -6.93 2.24
N ARG A 24 9.89 -7.96 2.44
CA ARG A 24 9.78 -9.08 1.48
C ARG A 24 9.32 -8.61 0.10
N ALA A 25 8.33 -7.73 0.03
CA ALA A 25 7.81 -7.22 -1.23
C ALA A 25 8.86 -6.40 -2.00
N LEU A 26 9.62 -5.54 -1.30
CA LEU A 26 10.69 -4.74 -1.90
C LEU A 26 11.88 -5.61 -2.32
N ALA A 27 12.31 -6.56 -1.48
CA ALA A 27 13.40 -7.47 -1.80
C ALA A 27 13.11 -8.36 -3.03
N GLY A 28 11.84 -8.70 -3.28
CA GLY A 28 11.41 -9.45 -4.46
C GLY A 28 11.22 -8.60 -5.73
N THR A 29 11.55 -7.31 -5.69
CA THR A 29 11.36 -6.41 -6.84
C THR A 29 12.44 -6.65 -7.90
N THR A 30 12.03 -6.68 -9.16
CA THR A 30 12.92 -6.80 -10.32
C THR A 30 12.91 -5.50 -11.11
N SER A 31 13.83 -5.33 -12.06
CA SER A 31 13.82 -4.16 -12.96
C SER A 31 12.50 -4.00 -13.72
N PHE A 32 11.81 -5.11 -14.00
CA PHE A 32 10.50 -5.11 -14.62
C PHE A 32 9.38 -4.66 -13.67
N THR A 33 9.43 -5.05 -12.39
CA THR A 33 8.36 -4.73 -11.41
C THR A 33 8.63 -3.46 -10.61
N GLN A 34 9.83 -2.90 -10.66
CA GLN A 34 10.17 -1.64 -9.97
C GLN A 34 9.21 -0.49 -10.33
N PRO A 35 8.89 -0.22 -11.61
CA PRO A 35 8.04 0.91 -11.95
C PRO A 35 6.64 0.83 -11.33
N ILE A 36 6.07 -0.39 -11.23
CA ILE A 36 4.76 -0.58 -10.60
C ILE A 36 4.84 -0.49 -9.07
N GLN A 37 5.90 -0.98 -8.43
CA GLN A 37 6.10 -0.82 -6.99
C GLN A 37 6.22 0.66 -6.61
N ASP A 38 6.95 1.42 -7.41
CA ASP A 38 7.13 2.85 -7.22
C ASP A 38 5.81 3.61 -7.42
N HIS A 39 5.05 3.24 -8.45
CA HIS A 39 3.73 3.79 -8.69
C HIS A 39 2.76 3.50 -7.53
N ILE A 40 2.69 2.27 -7.05
CA ILE A 40 1.84 1.88 -5.91
C ILE A 40 2.24 2.67 -4.65
N SER A 41 3.54 2.78 -4.38
CA SER A 41 4.05 3.48 -3.19
C SER A 41 3.67 4.96 -3.22
N ARG A 42 3.72 5.62 -4.38
CA ARG A 42 3.32 7.03 -4.51
C ARG A 42 1.80 7.22 -4.55
N ALA A 43 1.11 6.52 -5.45
CA ALA A 43 -0.29 6.79 -5.74
C ALA A 43 -1.25 6.20 -4.70
N ALA A 44 -1.09 4.92 -4.34
CA ALA A 44 -1.96 4.31 -3.34
C ALA A 44 -1.60 4.83 -1.94
N TRP A 45 -0.33 4.66 -1.56
CA TRP A 45 0.09 4.91 -0.19
C TRP A 45 0.47 6.37 0.08
N GLY A 46 1.11 7.04 -0.88
CA GLY A 46 1.55 8.43 -0.75
C GLY A 46 0.48 9.49 -1.03
N ASP A 47 -0.63 9.10 -1.65
CA ASP A 47 -1.76 9.98 -2.00
C ASP A 47 -3.09 9.48 -1.42
N VAL A 48 -3.70 8.43 -1.99
CA VAL A 48 -5.08 8.01 -1.62
C VAL A 48 -5.24 7.71 -0.12
N TRP A 49 -4.25 7.03 0.48
CA TRP A 49 -4.25 6.69 1.91
C TRP A 49 -3.92 7.87 2.85
N GLN A 50 -3.51 9.01 2.30
CA GLN A 50 -3.14 10.21 3.05
C GLN A 50 -4.26 11.25 3.09
N ARG A 51 -5.31 11.04 2.29
CA ARG A 51 -6.47 11.92 2.26
C ARG A 51 -7.15 11.96 3.62
N GLU A 52 -7.60 13.14 4.02
CA GLU A 52 -8.42 13.30 5.22
C GLU A 52 -9.86 12.79 5.00
N GLY A 53 -10.69 12.84 6.05
CA GLY A 53 -12.12 12.49 6.01
C GLY A 53 -12.45 11.03 6.34
N LEU A 54 -11.56 10.08 6.08
CA LEU A 54 -11.68 8.70 6.56
C LEU A 54 -10.47 8.30 7.37
N ASP A 55 -10.72 7.78 8.57
CA ASP A 55 -9.68 7.25 9.44
C ASP A 55 -9.09 5.93 8.87
N ARG A 56 -7.92 5.56 9.38
CA ARG A 56 -7.18 4.38 8.90
C ARG A 56 -7.98 3.09 9.08
N LYS A 57 -8.73 2.97 10.17
CA LYS A 57 -9.55 1.79 10.46
C LYS A 57 -10.66 1.62 9.42
N THR A 58 -11.35 2.70 9.08
CA THR A 58 -12.43 2.68 8.07
C THR A 58 -11.88 2.37 6.69
N ARG A 59 -10.75 2.98 6.29
CA ARG A 59 -10.07 2.67 5.03
C ARG A 59 -9.73 1.18 4.93
N SER A 60 -9.14 0.63 5.99
CA SER A 60 -8.79 -0.80 6.05
C SER A 60 -10.02 -1.69 5.93
N LEU A 61 -11.12 -1.36 6.62
CA LEU A 61 -12.38 -2.10 6.53
C LEU A 61 -12.96 -2.10 5.11
N ILE A 62 -12.95 -0.94 4.44
CA ILE A 62 -13.40 -0.82 3.05
C ILE A 62 -12.51 -1.67 2.13
N THR A 63 -11.18 -1.63 2.30
CA THR A 63 -10.27 -2.46 1.51
C THR A 63 -10.57 -3.95 1.68
N VAL A 64 -10.77 -4.42 2.92
CA VAL A 64 -11.15 -5.82 3.20
C VAL A 64 -12.48 -6.19 2.55
N ALA A 65 -13.49 -5.32 2.63
CA ALA A 65 -14.78 -5.53 1.98
C ALA A 65 -14.64 -5.66 0.45
N MET A 66 -13.85 -4.79 -0.17
CA MET A 66 -13.59 -4.82 -1.61
C MET A 66 -12.82 -6.08 -2.03
N LEU A 67 -11.76 -6.45 -1.30
CA LEU A 67 -11.01 -7.68 -1.57
C LEU A 67 -11.89 -8.93 -1.45
N THR A 68 -12.81 -8.94 -0.47
CA THR A 68 -13.77 -10.03 -0.28
C THR A 68 -14.75 -10.10 -1.46
N ALA A 69 -15.36 -8.98 -1.85
CA ALA A 69 -16.30 -8.91 -2.97
C ALA A 69 -15.66 -9.30 -4.32
N LEU A 70 -14.37 -9.00 -4.50
CA LEU A 70 -13.61 -9.32 -5.72
C LEU A 70 -13.00 -10.73 -5.71
N GLY A 71 -13.24 -11.54 -4.67
CA GLY A 71 -12.65 -12.88 -4.55
C GLY A 71 -11.13 -12.88 -4.37
N LYS A 72 -10.55 -11.80 -3.85
CA LYS A 72 -9.11 -11.62 -3.61
C LYS A 72 -8.70 -11.99 -2.19
N GLN A 73 -9.24 -13.10 -1.68
CA GLN A 73 -9.04 -13.54 -0.30
C GLN A 73 -7.58 -13.90 0.02
N HIS A 74 -6.76 -14.21 -0.99
CA HIS A 74 -5.32 -14.47 -0.81
C HIS A 74 -4.54 -13.23 -0.35
N GLU A 75 -5.06 -12.03 -0.58
CA GLU A 75 -4.47 -10.77 -0.10
C GLU A 75 -4.71 -10.54 1.41
N LEU A 76 -5.56 -11.36 2.05
CA LEU A 76 -5.91 -11.26 3.48
C LEU A 76 -5.20 -12.30 4.35
N LYS A 77 -4.32 -13.12 3.77
CA LYS A 77 -3.65 -14.24 4.44
C LYS A 77 -2.26 -13.86 4.93
#